data_AF-A0A1H9VNQ1-F1
#
_entry.id   AF-A0A1H9VNQ1-F1
#
_cell.length_a   1.000
_cell.length_b   1.000
_cell.length_c   1.000
_cell.angle_alpha   90.00
_cell.angle_beta   90.00
_cell.angle_gamma   90.00
#
_symmetry.space_group_name_H-M   'P 1'
#
loop_
_entity.id
_entity.type
_entity.pdbx_description
1 polymer ?
#
loop_
_entity_poly.entity_id
_entity_poly.type
_entity_poly.pdbx_seq_one_letter_code
_entity_poly.pdbx_strand_id
1 'polypeptide(L)'
;MNFFPALDAGYEPKDYAYAKADIPIGTFVATLDFMLWSKSGLTVNCFFTLTDSGKKVTLSVYRKAANQDRYMAGGTEVRYLPFGTSVELTIEANELGKPLLVDMVIRKN
;
A
#
# COMPACT_ATOMS: atom_id res chain seq x y z
N MET A 1 4.66 -21.35 -5.63
CA MET A 1 5.50 -20.18 -5.32
C MET A 1 5.03 -19.65 -3.98
N ASN A 2 5.93 -19.68 -2.99
CA ASN A 2 5.60 -19.75 -1.57
C ASN A 2 4.94 -18.49 -1.01
N PHE A 3 4.01 -18.73 -0.07
CA PHE A 3 3.46 -17.76 0.86
C PHE A 3 4.60 -17.16 1.73
N PHE A 4 4.92 -15.90 1.44
CA PHE A 4 5.38 -14.82 2.34
C PHE A 4 6.75 -14.87 3.04
N PRO A 5 7.80 -14.31 2.41
CA PRO A 5 8.97 -13.75 3.10
C PRO A 5 8.62 -12.75 4.23
N ALA A 6 7.43 -12.13 4.15
CA ALA A 6 6.93 -11.20 5.15
C ALA A 6 6.51 -11.88 6.47
N LEU A 7 5.95 -13.09 6.41
CA LEU A 7 5.62 -13.87 7.61
C LEU A 7 6.89 -14.35 8.30
N ASP A 8 7.90 -14.76 7.52
CA ASP A 8 9.22 -15.14 8.03
C ASP A 8 9.96 -13.96 8.68
N ALA A 9 9.67 -12.73 8.24
CA ALA A 9 10.15 -11.48 8.85
C ALA A 9 9.29 -11.00 10.04
N GLY A 10 8.28 -11.77 10.47
CA GLY A 10 7.43 -11.47 11.62
C GLY A 10 6.32 -10.45 11.37
N TYR A 11 6.02 -10.11 10.12
CA TYR A 11 4.93 -9.20 9.79
C TYR A 11 3.60 -9.94 9.72
N GLU A 12 2.69 -9.70 10.67
CA GLU A 12 1.33 -10.21 10.62
C GLU A 12 0.35 -9.19 9.99
N PRO A 13 -0.40 -9.55 8.93
CA PRO A 13 -1.36 -8.64 8.29
C PRO A 13 -2.41 -8.04 9.23
N LYS A 14 -2.74 -8.74 10.33
CA LYS A 14 -3.72 -8.29 11.33
C LYS A 14 -3.25 -7.07 12.13
N ASP A 15 -1.93 -6.80 12.14
CA ASP A 15 -1.33 -5.68 12.85
C ASP A 15 -1.42 -4.37 12.07
N TYR A 16 -1.91 -4.42 10.83
CA TYR A 16 -2.04 -3.26 9.96
C TYR A 16 -3.49 -2.81 9.90
N ALA A 17 -3.70 -1.52 10.13
CA ALA A 17 -5.02 -0.93 10.12
C ALA A 17 -5.63 -0.97 8.70
N TYR A 18 -6.81 -1.59 8.60
CA TYR A 18 -7.64 -1.57 7.38
C TYR A 18 -8.89 -0.69 7.56
N ALA A 19 -9.30 -0.41 8.80
CA ALA A 19 -10.51 0.34 9.07
C ALA A 19 -10.35 1.82 8.67
N LYS A 20 -11.40 2.38 8.04
CA LYS A 20 -11.43 3.77 7.57
C LYS A 20 -11.04 4.79 8.65
N ALA A 21 -11.48 4.58 9.89
CA ALA A 21 -11.20 5.49 11.00
C ALA A 21 -9.72 5.52 11.40
N ASP A 22 -8.97 4.46 11.05
CA ASP A 22 -7.59 4.27 11.46
C ASP A 22 -6.58 4.59 10.35
N ILE A 23 -7.01 4.92 9.15
CA ILE A 23 -6.12 5.29 8.06
C ILE A 23 -6.17 6.83 7.90
N PRO A 24 -5.03 7.53 8.09
CA PRO A 24 -5.02 8.98 7.99
C PRO A 24 -5.12 9.44 6.53
N ILE A 25 -5.67 10.64 6.33
CA ILE A 25 -5.77 11.33 5.04
C ILE A 25 -4.69 12.40 4.97
N GLY A 26 -4.06 12.56 3.81
CA GLY A 26 -2.94 13.47 3.58
C GLY A 26 -1.74 12.78 2.95
N THR A 27 -0.57 13.42 3.07
CA THR A 27 0.69 12.92 2.53
C THR A 27 1.60 12.42 3.65
N PHE A 28 2.13 11.20 3.50
CA PHE A 28 2.92 10.55 4.54
C PHE A 28 4.14 9.84 3.96
N VAL A 29 5.27 9.94 4.65
CA VAL A 29 6.42 9.07 4.38
C VAL A 29 6.19 7.71 5.04
N ALA A 30 6.43 6.64 4.29
CA ALA A 30 6.22 5.29 4.75
C ALA A 30 7.23 4.31 4.15
N THR A 31 7.38 3.17 4.82
CA THR A 31 8.10 2.00 4.30
C THR A 31 7.09 0.98 3.79
N LEU A 32 7.28 0.47 2.58
CA LEU A 32 6.52 -0.67 2.06
C LEU A 32 7.05 -1.96 2.69
N ASP A 33 6.34 -2.53 3.65
CA ASP A 33 6.80 -3.71 4.37
C ASP A 33 6.60 -4.97 3.54
N PHE A 34 5.41 -5.14 2.94
CA PHE A 34 5.10 -6.25 2.04
C PHE A 34 3.83 -6.00 1.23
N MET A 35 3.52 -6.93 0.32
CA MET A 35 2.31 -6.91 -0.51
C MET A 35 1.60 -8.26 -0.49
N LEU A 36 0.26 -8.23 -0.47
CA LEU A 36 -0.60 -9.41 -0.63
C LEU A 36 -1.49 -9.25 -1.86
N TRP A 37 -1.54 -10.28 -2.70
CA TRP A 37 -2.44 -10.31 -3.85
C TRP A 37 -3.83 -10.77 -3.44
N SER A 38 -4.86 -10.10 -3.95
CA SER A 38 -6.22 -10.61 -3.80
C SER A 38 -6.39 -11.90 -4.60
N LYS A 39 -7.20 -12.84 -4.09
CA LYS A 39 -7.48 -14.11 -4.79
C LYS A 39 -8.08 -13.89 -6.19
N SER A 40 -8.79 -12.77 -6.40
CA SER A 40 -9.38 -12.40 -7.68
C SER A 40 -8.38 -11.81 -8.67
N GLY A 41 -7.16 -11.44 -8.23
CA GLY A 41 -6.19 -10.75 -9.08
C GLY A 41 -6.66 -9.37 -9.57
N LEU A 42 -7.58 -8.74 -8.82
CA LEU A 42 -8.08 -7.39 -9.11
C LEU A 42 -7.39 -6.33 -8.26
N THR A 43 -6.68 -6.74 -7.21
CA THR A 43 -6.15 -5.81 -6.21
C THR A 43 -4.85 -6.35 -5.63
N VAL A 44 -3.91 -5.44 -5.38
CA VAL A 44 -2.75 -5.67 -4.52
C VAL A 44 -2.97 -4.87 -3.24
N ASN A 45 -2.89 -5.53 -2.09
CA ASN A 45 -2.89 -4.87 -0.79
C ASN A 45 -1.46 -4.58 -0.39
N CYS A 46 -1.13 -3.30 -0.26
CA CYS A 46 0.18 -2.83 0.17
C CYS A 46 0.14 -2.55 1.68
N PHE A 47 1.12 -3.06 2.40
CA PHE A 47 1.25 -2.93 3.85
C PHE A 47 2.39 -1.97 4.15
N PHE A 48 2.07 -0.88 4.83
CA PHE A 48 2.99 0.21 5.06
C PHE A 48 3.16 0.49 6.55
N THR A 49 4.38 0.85 6.94
CA THR A 49 4.65 1.50 8.22
C THR A 49 4.94 2.97 7.98
N LEU A 50 4.09 3.86 8.50
CA LEU A 50 4.29 5.32 8.42
C LEU A 50 5.51 5.71 9.26
N THR A 51 6.51 6.34 8.66
CA THR A 51 7.82 6.58 9.28
C THR A 51 7.72 7.49 10.50
N ASP A 52 6.89 8.54 10.44
CA ASP A 52 6.80 9.54 11.52
C ASP A 52 6.08 9.03 12.77
N SER A 53 5.11 8.11 12.61
CA SER A 53 4.25 7.65 13.71
C SER A 53 4.46 6.18 14.09
N GLY A 54 5.17 5.40 13.28
CA GLY A 54 5.25 3.94 13.39
C GLY A 54 3.92 3.24 13.08
N LYS A 55 2.89 3.97 12.64
CA LYS A 55 1.55 3.41 12.41
C LYS A 55 1.58 2.47 11.20
N LYS A 56 1.04 1.27 11.40
CA LYS A 56 0.89 0.26 10.36
C LYS A 56 -0.46 0.39 9.66
N VAL A 57 -0.46 0.55 8.34
CA VAL A 57 -1.68 0.74 7.53
C VAL A 57 -1.68 -0.16 6.31
N THR A 58 -2.87 -0.57 5.87
CA THR A 58 -3.07 -1.32 4.63
C THR A 58 -3.84 -0.49 3.62
N LEU A 59 -3.30 -0.35 2.42
CA LEU A 59 -3.94 0.34 1.31
C LEU A 59 -4.03 -0.56 0.08
N SER A 60 -5.20 -0.58 -0.54
CA SER A 60 -5.47 -1.40 -1.73
C SER A 60 -5.19 -0.61 -3.01
N VAL A 61 -4.38 -1.18 -3.90
CA VAL A 61 -4.18 -0.69 -5.27
C VAL A 61 -4.95 -1.59 -6.22
N TYR A 62 -5.90 -1.01 -6.94
CA TYR A 62 -6.76 -1.74 -7.87
C TYR A 62 -6.14 -1.81 -9.25
N ARG A 63 -6.35 -2.95 -9.92
CA ARG A 63 -5.99 -3.13 -11.32
C ARG A 63 -6.82 -2.19 -12.18
N LYS A 64 -6.18 -1.34 -12.98
CA LYS A 64 -6.86 -0.40 -13.87
C LYS A 64 -6.84 -0.94 -15.30
N ALA A 65 -8.02 -1.26 -15.84
CA ALA A 65 -8.17 -1.69 -17.24
C ALA A 65 -7.61 -0.62 -18.21
N ALA A 66 -7.84 0.66 -17.91
CA ALA A 66 -7.32 1.79 -18.67
C ALA A 66 -5.78 1.84 -18.78
N ASN A 67 -5.06 1.18 -17.86
CA ASN A 67 -3.60 1.21 -17.81
C ASN A 67 -2.99 -0.15 -18.21
N GLN A 68 -3.59 -0.87 -19.15
CA GLN A 68 -3.09 -2.19 -19.60
C GLN A 68 -2.97 -3.19 -18.43
N ASP A 69 -3.99 -3.25 -17.57
CA ASP A 69 -4.04 -4.15 -16.40
C ASP A 69 -2.90 -3.94 -15.37
N ARG A 70 -2.46 -2.68 -15.23
CA ARG A 70 -1.45 -2.24 -14.25
C ARG A 70 -2.05 -1.84 -12.91
N TYR A 71 -1.22 -1.89 -11.87
CA TYR A 71 -1.56 -1.54 -10.49
C TYR A 71 -0.84 -0.25 -10.13
N MET A 72 -1.49 0.85 -10.49
CA MET A 72 -0.89 2.19 -10.43
C MET A 72 -1.39 2.96 -9.21
N ALA A 73 -0.46 3.45 -8.40
CA ALA A 73 -0.67 4.56 -7.47
C ALA A 73 0.00 5.79 -8.08
N GLY A 74 -0.80 6.70 -8.63
CA GLY A 74 -0.35 7.75 -9.55
C GLY A 74 0.55 7.22 -10.65
N GLY A 75 1.81 7.68 -10.66
CA GLY A 75 2.83 7.27 -11.65
C GLY A 75 3.55 5.94 -11.33
N THR A 76 3.35 5.38 -10.15
CA THR A 76 4.13 4.22 -9.67
C THR A 76 3.37 2.91 -9.85
N GLU A 77 4.01 1.95 -10.54
CA GLU A 77 3.54 0.58 -10.64
C GLU A 77 4.02 -0.23 -9.43
N VAL A 78 3.08 -0.60 -8.56
CA VAL A 78 3.41 -1.10 -7.22
C VAL A 78 3.97 -2.52 -7.24
N ARG A 79 3.65 -3.32 -8.26
CA ARG A 79 4.07 -4.73 -8.34
C ARG A 79 5.57 -4.94 -8.36
N TYR A 80 6.32 -3.95 -8.82
CA TYR A 80 7.77 -4.05 -8.99
C TYR A 80 8.55 -3.35 -7.87
N LEU A 81 7.86 -2.83 -6.85
CA LEU A 81 8.53 -2.22 -5.72
C LEU A 81 9.14 -3.29 -4.81
N PRO A 82 10.44 -3.19 -4.49
CA PRO A 82 11.05 -3.99 -3.45
C PRO A 82 10.39 -3.72 -2.08
N PHE A 83 10.31 -4.74 -1.24
CA PHE A 83 9.98 -4.53 0.17
C PHE A 83 11.10 -3.75 0.86
N GLY A 84 10.75 -2.94 1.86
CA GLY A 84 11.64 -1.97 2.49
C GLY A 84 11.78 -0.65 1.72
N THR A 85 11.13 -0.49 0.55
CA THR A 85 11.20 0.77 -0.20
C THR A 85 10.58 1.92 0.60
N SER A 86 11.31 3.02 0.72
CA SER A 86 10.81 4.28 1.28
C SER A 86 10.01 5.02 0.21
N VAL A 87 8.77 5.37 0.55
CA VAL A 87 7.82 6.01 -0.35
C VAL A 87 7.12 7.18 0.34
N GLU A 88 6.71 8.15 -0.44
CA GLU A 88 5.74 9.15 -0.05
C GLU A 88 4.37 8.72 -0.60
N LEU A 89 3.38 8.58 0.29
CA LEU A 89 2.01 8.17 -0.01
C LEU A 89 1.11 9.41 0.00
N THR A 90 0.25 9.55 -1.00
CA THR A 90 -0.87 10.49 -0.94
C THR A 90 -2.16 9.70 -0.78
N ILE A 91 -2.82 9.91 0.36
CA ILE A 91 -4.06 9.23 0.75
C ILE A 91 -5.18 10.26 0.75
N GLU A 92 -6.22 10.00 -0.05
CA GLU A 92 -7.39 10.86 -0.13
C GLU A 92 -8.65 10.09 0.25
N ALA A 93 -9.66 10.81 0.74
CA ALA A 93 -10.96 10.24 1.02
C ALA A 93 -11.82 10.27 -0.25
N ASN A 94 -12.45 9.15 -0.62
CA ASN A 94 -13.42 9.13 -1.70
C ASN A 94 -14.75 9.80 -1.29
N GLU A 95 -15.74 9.82 -2.18
CA GLU A 95 -17.07 10.41 -1.90
C GLU A 95 -17.80 9.81 -0.68
N LEU A 96 -17.45 8.58 -0.29
CA LEU A 96 -17.97 7.89 0.90
C LEU A 96 -17.06 8.06 2.12
N GLY A 97 -16.04 8.91 2.00
CA GLY A 97 -14.98 9.15 2.97
C GLY A 97 -14.00 7.99 3.16
N LYS A 98 -14.02 6.96 2.30
CA LYS A 98 -13.09 5.83 2.40
C LYS A 98 -11.69 6.27 1.93
N PRO A 99 -10.63 5.99 2.68
CA PRO A 99 -9.26 6.29 2.28
C PRO A 99 -8.85 5.49 1.03
N LEU A 100 -8.20 6.17 0.09
CA LEU A 100 -7.67 5.65 -1.15
C LEU A 100 -6.23 6.11 -1.32
N LEU A 101 -5.35 5.20 -1.71
CA LEU A 101 -4.01 5.55 -2.19
C LEU A 101 -4.14 6.10 -3.61
N VAL A 102 -4.00 7.42 -3.77
CA VAL A 102 -4.17 8.09 -5.07
C VAL A 102 -2.84 8.29 -5.79
N ASP A 103 -1.77 8.53 -5.04
CA ASP A 103 -0.42 8.69 -5.55
C ASP A 103 0.62 8.06 -4.62
N MET A 104 1.74 7.64 -5.20
CA MET A 104 2.88 7.13 -4.47
C MET A 104 4.16 7.48 -5.22
N VAL A 105 5.13 8.05 -4.52
CA VAL A 105 6.42 8.45 -5.10
C VAL A 105 7.54 7.76 -4.33
N ILE A 106 8.45 7.10 -5.05
CA ILE A 106 9.63 6.48 -4.43
C ILE A 106 10.57 7.59 -3.96
N ARG A 107 10.94 7.58 -2.67
CA ARG A 107 11.95 8.50 -2.17
C ARG A 107 13.32 7.93 -2.52
N LYS A 108 14.12 8.70 -3.26
CA LYS A 108 15.54 8.40 -3.44
C LYS A 108 16.25 8.85 -2.16
N ASN A 109 16.89 7.91 -1.49
CA ASN A 109 17.86 8.22 -0.45
C ASN A 109 19.09 8.91 -1.06
#